data_AF-A0A813JJ40-F1
#
_entry.id   AF-A0A813JJ40-F1
#
_cell.length_a   1.000
_cell.length_b   1.000
_cell.length_c   1.000
_cell.angle_alpha   90.00
_cell.angle_beta   90.00
_cell.angle_gamma   90.00
#
_symmetry.space_group_name_H-M   'P 1'
#
loop_
_entity.id
_entity.type
_entity.pdbx_description
1 polymer ?
#
loop_
_entity_poly.entity_id
_entity_poly.type
_entity_poly.pdbx_seq_one_letter_code
_entity_poly.pdbx_strand_id
1 'polypeptide(L)'
;MLSCRAAACPGSRGVVAKLFSPSGLSSRGVNSSGLGLQRFSRWQRVSDLHERRPLLCSMFWGAAKGVSACVLSQVFLEQSGSINTEKVAAFCLWSTFPAGGGTYIAYGKLFPRFMPVITRAGLPHPQQKANIVKMVCLDNFVLAPAFWLPSLYAIQSAVDGGLEVFSSPGVVIDRAWQRYSGEWFEVCSLTWIMWVPLHTVTFSIIPTHFRVAFTSIMSLFTIMGISWQQSRLGMNQTVS
;
A
#
# COMPACT_ATOMS: atom_id res chain seq x y z
N MET A 1 35.73 -2.06 22.59
CA MET A 1 34.46 -2.22 23.34
C MET A 1 34.03 -0.85 23.85
N LEU A 2 33.26 -0.11 23.05
CA LEU A 2 32.80 1.24 23.37
C LEU A 2 31.30 1.19 23.68
N SER A 3 30.98 1.44 24.95
CA SER A 3 29.63 1.44 25.50
C SER A 3 28.96 2.79 25.18
N CYS A 4 28.09 2.82 24.18
CA CYS A 4 27.20 3.94 23.93
C CYS A 4 25.98 3.84 24.86
N ARG A 5 25.96 4.68 25.89
CA ARG A 5 24.78 4.92 26.73
C ARG A 5 23.72 5.68 25.92
N ALA A 6 22.55 5.08 25.78
CA ALA A 6 21.36 5.73 25.24
C ALA A 6 20.85 6.78 26.24
N ALA A 7 20.91 8.06 25.86
CA ALA A 7 20.22 9.13 26.54
C ALA A 7 18.74 9.14 26.10
N ALA A 8 17.85 8.85 27.04
CA ALA A 8 16.41 8.97 26.86
C ALA A 8 16.02 10.46 26.85
N CYS A 9 15.43 10.95 25.75
CA CYS A 9 14.80 12.26 25.69
C CYS A 9 13.37 12.18 26.26
N PRO A 10 13.05 12.89 27.35
CA PRO A 10 11.69 13.01 27.85
C PRO A 10 10.95 14.17 27.15
N GLY A 11 9.70 13.94 26.78
CA GLY A 11 8.66 14.97 26.75
C GLY A 11 8.68 15.97 25.57
N SER A 12 7.95 15.65 24.50
CA SER A 12 7.35 16.68 23.63
C SER A 12 5.86 16.37 23.41
N ARG A 13 5.07 16.45 24.48
CA ARG A 13 3.62 16.61 24.42
C ARG A 13 3.30 18.05 24.83
N GLY A 14 2.76 18.84 23.91
CA GLY A 14 2.15 20.12 24.19
C GLY A 14 2.88 21.31 23.58
N VAL A 15 2.08 22.31 23.19
CA VAL A 15 2.45 23.67 22.76
C VAL A 15 2.66 23.89 21.25
N VAL A 16 1.59 23.72 20.46
CA VAL A 16 1.22 24.55 19.27
C VAL A 16 -0.27 24.26 19.02
N ALA A 17 -1.28 25.13 18.99
CA ALA A 17 -1.39 26.58 19.11
C ALA A 17 -2.76 26.87 19.76
N LYS A 18 -2.75 27.66 20.83
CA LYS A 18 -3.93 28.26 21.46
C LYS A 18 -3.85 29.76 21.16
N LEU A 19 -4.03 30.14 19.89
CA LEU A 19 -3.98 31.52 19.43
C LEU A 19 -5.02 31.72 18.32
N PHE A 20 -6.29 31.56 18.66
CA PHE A 20 -7.40 32.26 18.01
C PHE A 20 -8.56 32.23 19.01
N SER A 21 -8.62 33.26 19.86
CA SER A 21 -9.76 33.55 20.70
C SER A 21 -10.52 34.71 20.05
N PRO A 22 -11.63 34.48 19.33
CA PRO A 22 -12.52 35.54 18.92
C PRO A 22 -13.49 35.80 20.08
N SER A 23 -13.06 36.61 21.04
CA SER A 23 -13.95 37.18 22.04
C SER A 23 -14.75 38.32 21.41
N GLY A 24 -16.05 38.09 21.18
CA GLY A 24 -17.02 39.16 20.98
C GLY A 24 -17.82 39.06 19.69
N LEU A 25 -18.87 38.22 19.68
CA LEU A 25 -20.11 38.53 18.97
C LEU A 25 -21.26 37.74 19.59
N SER A 26 -22.06 38.49 20.34
CA SER A 26 -23.25 38.05 21.05
C SER A 26 -24.43 37.92 20.09
N SER A 27 -25.09 36.76 20.16
CA SER A 27 -26.51 36.49 19.90
C SER A 27 -27.13 36.87 18.54
N ARG A 28 -27.65 35.86 17.83
CA ARG A 28 -29.10 35.71 17.58
C ARG A 28 -29.41 34.29 17.13
N GLY A 29 -30.32 33.66 17.86
CA GLY A 29 -30.75 32.28 17.65
C GLY A 29 -31.42 32.11 16.28
N VAL A 30 -30.84 31.22 15.47
CA VAL A 30 -31.53 30.59 14.35
C VAL A 30 -31.78 29.16 14.76
N ASN A 31 -32.97 28.91 15.33
CA ASN A 31 -33.52 27.57 15.50
C ASN A 31 -33.78 27.01 14.11
N SER A 32 -32.80 26.30 13.56
CA SER A 32 -32.92 25.53 12.33
C SER A 32 -33.11 24.06 12.70
N SER A 33 -34.33 23.60 12.48
CA SER A 33 -34.83 22.26 12.71
C SER A 33 -34.01 21.20 11.94
N GLY A 34 -32.91 20.73 12.53
CA GLY A 34 -32.76 19.35 12.98
C GLY A 34 -32.89 18.16 12.00
N LEU A 35 -32.81 18.32 10.68
CA LEU A 35 -33.02 17.18 9.75
C LEU A 35 -31.99 17.01 8.61
N GLY A 36 -30.80 17.61 8.71
CA GLY A 36 -29.83 17.62 7.60
C GLY A 36 -28.44 16.99 7.81
N LEU A 37 -27.99 16.66 9.04
CA LEU A 37 -26.55 16.47 9.31
C LEU A 37 -26.11 15.17 10.01
N GLN A 38 -26.99 14.18 10.20
CA GLN A 38 -26.55 12.91 10.82
C GLN A 38 -25.78 11.96 9.87
N ARG A 39 -25.87 12.13 8.54
CA ARG A 39 -25.19 11.22 7.58
C ARG A 39 -23.67 11.38 7.54
N PHE A 40 -23.12 12.49 8.01
CA PHE A 40 -21.66 12.69 8.08
C PHE A 40 -20.97 11.92 9.21
N SER A 41 -21.72 11.38 10.19
CA SER A 41 -21.14 10.68 11.35
C SER A 41 -20.39 9.41 10.97
N ARG A 42 -20.82 8.65 9.95
CA ARG A 42 -20.18 7.37 9.59
C ARG A 42 -18.83 7.57 8.90
N TRP A 43 -18.74 8.50 7.96
CA TRP A 43 -17.49 8.81 7.26
C TRP A 43 -16.44 9.43 8.19
N GLN A 44 -16.88 10.26 9.12
CA GLN A 44 -16.00 10.77 10.18
C GLN A 44 -15.42 9.64 11.03
N ARG A 45 -16.25 8.66 11.46
CA ARG A 45 -15.74 7.50 12.20
C ARG A 45 -14.72 6.67 11.43
N VAL A 46 -14.92 6.49 10.12
CA VAL A 46 -13.96 5.78 9.26
C VAL A 46 -12.65 6.56 9.15
N SER A 47 -12.73 7.88 8.99
CA SER A 47 -11.56 8.77 8.98
C SER A 47 -10.81 8.72 10.32
N ASP A 48 -11.53 8.88 11.44
CA ASP A 48 -10.98 8.81 12.79
C ASP A 48 -10.29 7.47 13.05
N LEU A 49 -10.85 6.36 12.54
CA LEU A 49 -10.24 5.05 12.65
C LEU A 49 -8.93 4.96 11.86
N HIS A 50 -8.90 5.49 10.64
CA HIS A 50 -7.69 5.56 9.82
C HIS A 50 -6.62 6.44 10.47
N GLU A 51 -6.99 7.53 11.13
CA GLU A 51 -6.04 8.39 11.84
C GLU A 51 -5.49 7.73 13.11
N ARG A 52 -6.34 7.01 13.86
CA ARG A 52 -5.94 6.34 15.11
C ARG A 52 -5.10 5.08 14.87
N ARG A 53 -5.37 4.33 13.81
CA ARG A 53 -4.73 3.03 13.52
C ARG A 53 -4.37 2.86 12.04
N PRO A 54 -3.59 3.78 11.44
CA PRO A 54 -3.37 3.82 10.00
C PRO A 54 -2.68 2.57 9.44
N LEU A 55 -1.72 1.99 10.18
CA LEU A 55 -1.03 0.76 9.77
C LEU A 55 -1.99 -0.43 9.71
N LEU A 56 -2.80 -0.63 10.75
CA LEU A 56 -3.76 -1.74 10.79
C LEU A 56 -4.84 -1.58 9.73
N CYS A 57 -5.35 -0.37 9.52
CA CYS A 57 -6.28 -0.09 8.43
C CYS A 57 -5.66 -0.40 7.08
N SER A 58 -4.40 0.01 6.85
CA SER A 58 -3.67 -0.27 5.61
C SER A 58 -3.47 -1.77 5.38
N MET A 59 -3.05 -2.52 6.40
CA MET A 59 -2.92 -3.98 6.34
C MET A 59 -4.27 -4.66 6.06
N PHE A 60 -5.35 -4.19 6.69
CA PHE A 60 -6.70 -4.70 6.46
C PHE A 60 -7.18 -4.48 5.03
N TRP A 61 -7.05 -3.26 4.49
CA TRP A 61 -7.37 -2.98 3.08
C TRP A 61 -6.50 -3.79 2.13
N GLY A 62 -5.23 -3.96 2.49
CA GLY A 62 -4.29 -4.86 1.83
C GLY A 62 -4.81 -6.31 1.78
N ALA A 63 -5.18 -6.89 2.91
CA ALA A 63 -5.72 -8.25 2.97
C ALA A 63 -7.01 -8.38 2.13
N ALA A 64 -7.97 -7.48 2.36
CA ALA A 64 -9.26 -7.48 1.69
C ALA A 64 -9.09 -7.40 0.16
N LYS A 65 -8.26 -6.47 -0.34
CA LYS A 65 -8.02 -6.33 -1.78
C LYS A 65 -7.33 -7.57 -2.37
N GLY A 66 -6.37 -8.15 -1.66
CA GLY A 66 -5.61 -9.31 -2.13
C GLY A 66 -6.50 -10.53 -2.31
N VAL A 67 -7.33 -10.81 -1.30
CA VAL A 67 -8.30 -11.91 -1.34
C VAL A 67 -9.34 -11.66 -2.43
N SER A 68 -9.96 -10.48 -2.47
CA SER A 68 -10.98 -10.16 -3.47
C SER A 68 -10.44 -10.25 -4.90
N ALA A 69 -9.29 -9.64 -5.20
CA ALA A 69 -8.72 -9.68 -6.54
C ALA A 69 -8.35 -11.10 -6.99
N CYS A 70 -7.80 -11.91 -6.08
CA CYS A 70 -7.43 -13.30 -6.39
C CYS A 70 -8.68 -14.15 -6.67
N VAL A 71 -9.71 -14.07 -5.81
CA VAL A 71 -10.97 -14.81 -6.01
C VAL A 71 -11.66 -14.35 -7.30
N LEU A 72 -11.74 -13.05 -7.56
CA LEU A 72 -12.34 -12.52 -8.79
C LEU A 72 -11.57 -12.98 -10.03
N SER A 73 -10.23 -12.98 -10.01
CA SER A 73 -9.41 -13.52 -11.11
C SER A 73 -9.73 -14.98 -11.39
N GLN A 74 -9.75 -15.81 -10.34
CA GLN A 74 -9.97 -17.25 -10.50
C GLN A 74 -11.38 -17.56 -11.04
N VAL A 75 -12.39 -16.84 -10.54
CA VAL A 75 -13.80 -17.02 -10.95
C VAL A 75 -14.05 -16.50 -12.36
N PHE A 76 -13.61 -15.27 -12.67
CA PHE A 76 -13.99 -14.59 -13.92
C PHE A 76 -13.01 -14.80 -15.07
N LEU A 77 -11.71 -14.86 -14.79
CA LEU A 77 -10.67 -14.89 -15.82
C LEU A 77 -10.11 -16.29 -16.07
N GLU A 78 -9.95 -17.09 -15.01
CA GLU A 78 -9.33 -18.43 -15.11
C GLU A 78 -10.37 -19.53 -15.33
N GLN A 79 -11.63 -19.31 -14.92
CA GLN A 79 -12.73 -20.29 -15.05
C GLN A 79 -12.37 -21.69 -14.51
N SER A 80 -11.51 -21.74 -13.49
CA SER A 80 -10.83 -22.94 -12.98
C SER A 80 -11.77 -24.00 -12.36
N GLY A 81 -13.07 -23.71 -12.20
CA GLY A 81 -14.05 -24.60 -11.56
C GLY A 81 -13.89 -24.76 -10.04
N SER A 82 -12.68 -24.60 -9.50
CA SER A 82 -12.34 -24.61 -8.08
C SER A 82 -11.45 -23.42 -7.71
N ILE A 83 -11.51 -23.00 -6.44
CA ILE A 83 -10.67 -21.92 -5.91
C ILE A 83 -9.40 -22.54 -5.32
N ASN A 84 -8.24 -22.17 -5.86
CA ASN A 84 -6.93 -22.49 -5.31
C ASN A 84 -6.68 -21.65 -4.04
N THR A 85 -6.76 -22.29 -2.87
CA THR A 85 -6.67 -21.63 -1.56
C THR A 85 -5.26 -21.18 -1.23
N GLU A 86 -4.24 -21.88 -1.73
CA GLU A 86 -2.82 -21.57 -1.58
C GLU A 86 -2.50 -20.23 -2.25
N LYS A 87 -2.96 -20.04 -3.49
CA LYS A 87 -2.84 -18.78 -4.24
C LYS A 87 -3.54 -17.65 -3.49
N VAL A 88 -4.76 -17.88 -2.97
CA VAL A 88 -5.46 -16.88 -2.15
C VAL A 88 -4.69 -16.53 -0.89
N ALA A 89 -4.11 -17.51 -0.20
CA ALA A 89 -3.29 -17.29 0.98
C ALA A 89 -2.02 -16.49 0.68
N ALA A 90 -1.31 -16.81 -0.40
CA ALA A 90 -0.12 -16.07 -0.85
C ALA A 90 -0.45 -14.60 -1.16
N PHE A 91 -1.51 -14.34 -1.93
CA PHE A 91 -1.94 -12.98 -2.24
C PHE A 91 -2.45 -12.22 -1.01
N CYS A 92 -3.12 -12.90 -0.07
CA CYS A 92 -3.52 -12.32 1.20
C CYS A 92 -2.31 -11.88 2.02
N LEU A 93 -1.32 -12.76 2.20
CA LEU A 93 -0.10 -12.48 2.96
C LEU A 93 0.71 -11.34 2.32
N TRP A 94 0.98 -11.42 1.02
CA TRP A 94 1.71 -10.37 0.31
C TRP A 94 0.99 -9.02 0.36
N SER A 95 -0.34 -9.03 0.16
CA SER A 95 -1.11 -7.79 0.17
C SER A 95 -1.24 -7.18 1.56
N THR A 96 -1.22 -8.00 2.61
CA THR A 96 -1.28 -7.53 4.00
C THR A 96 0.04 -6.90 4.44
N PHE A 97 1.16 -7.59 4.22
CA PHE A 97 2.46 -7.22 4.79
C PHE A 97 3.28 -6.30 3.87
N PRO A 98 3.91 -6.77 2.77
CA PRO A 98 4.56 -5.88 1.82
C PRO A 98 3.64 -4.77 1.29
N ALA A 99 2.49 -5.11 0.71
CA ALA A 99 1.69 -4.10 0.03
C ALA A 99 0.90 -3.21 1.00
N GLY A 100 0.38 -3.75 2.11
CA GLY A 100 -0.32 -2.96 3.13
C GLY A 100 0.69 -2.21 4.00
N GLY A 101 1.33 -2.95 4.91
CA GLY A 101 2.28 -2.38 5.86
C GLY A 101 3.43 -1.61 5.20
N GLY A 102 4.05 -2.18 4.16
CA GLY A 102 5.18 -1.56 3.45
C GLY A 102 4.79 -0.25 2.76
N THR A 103 3.66 -0.19 2.07
CA THR A 103 3.24 1.06 1.40
C THR A 103 2.82 2.14 2.40
N TYR A 104 2.24 1.78 3.56
CA TYR A 104 2.01 2.76 4.62
C TYR A 104 3.32 3.38 5.13
N ILE A 105 4.35 2.55 5.34
CA ILE A 105 5.67 3.05 5.76
C ILE A 105 6.28 3.92 4.66
N ALA A 106 6.31 3.43 3.42
CA ALA A 106 6.88 4.16 2.29
C ALA A 106 6.15 5.48 2.03
N TYR A 107 4.84 5.45 1.79
CA TYR A 107 4.06 6.60 1.33
C TYR A 107 3.58 7.50 2.46
N GLY A 108 3.35 6.94 3.64
CA GLY A 108 2.87 7.67 4.80
C GLY A 108 3.99 8.27 5.67
N LYS A 109 5.19 7.67 5.67
CA LYS A 109 6.29 8.11 6.54
C LYS A 109 7.56 8.49 5.78
N LEU A 110 8.09 7.63 4.91
CA LEU A 110 9.39 7.87 4.27
C LEU A 110 9.30 8.97 3.19
N PHE A 111 8.35 8.85 2.26
CA PHE A 111 8.23 9.77 1.13
C PHE A 111 7.92 11.20 1.57
N PRO A 112 6.95 11.47 2.48
CA PRO A 112 6.71 12.83 2.96
C PRO A 112 7.91 13.41 3.74
N ARG A 113 8.76 12.56 4.33
CA ARG A 113 9.96 12.97 5.07
C ARG A 113 11.11 13.38 4.15
N PHE A 114 11.36 12.61 3.07
CA PHE A 114 12.48 12.86 2.17
C PHE A 114 12.12 13.71 0.94
N MET A 115 10.85 13.68 0.53
CA MET A 115 10.34 14.32 -0.69
C MET A 115 9.02 15.06 -0.37
N PRO A 116 9.05 16.10 0.48
CA PRO A 116 7.85 16.79 0.91
C PRO A 116 7.15 17.48 -0.27
N VAL A 117 5.84 17.23 -0.40
CA VAL A 117 4.96 17.89 -1.39
C VAL A 117 4.35 19.17 -0.81
N ILE A 118 4.21 19.21 0.50
CA ILE A 118 3.60 20.31 1.27
C ILE A 118 4.62 20.77 2.31
N THR A 119 4.76 22.08 2.48
CA THR A 119 5.58 22.71 3.50
C THR A 119 4.98 22.54 4.90
N ARG A 120 5.74 22.86 5.96
CA ARG A 120 5.21 22.86 7.34
C ARG A 120 4.05 23.84 7.54
N ALA A 121 3.95 24.87 6.71
CA ALA A 121 2.87 25.85 6.74
C ALA A 121 1.60 25.38 6.00
N GLY A 122 1.58 24.17 5.44
CA GLY A 122 0.44 23.66 4.66
C GLY A 122 0.40 24.16 3.20
N LEU A 123 1.38 24.97 2.79
CA LEU A 123 1.49 25.46 1.41
C LEU A 123 2.23 24.47 0.50
N PRO A 124 1.97 24.45 -0.82
CA PRO A 124 2.72 23.65 -1.78
C PRO A 124 4.24 23.89 -1.67
N HIS A 125 5.03 22.82 -1.69
CA HIS A 125 6.49 22.91 -1.64
C HIS A 125 7.05 23.52 -2.94
N PRO A 126 8.07 24.38 -2.93
CA PRO A 126 8.64 24.95 -4.17
C PRO A 126 9.10 23.88 -5.18
N GLN A 127 9.58 22.75 -4.67
CA GLN A 127 10.01 21.59 -5.47
C GLN A 127 8.93 20.51 -5.61
N GLN A 128 7.64 20.85 -5.45
CA GLN A 128 6.54 19.88 -5.44
C GLN A 128 6.58 18.93 -6.64
N LYS A 129 6.68 19.48 -7.87
CA LYS A 129 6.71 18.69 -9.10
C LYS A 129 7.93 17.75 -9.15
N ALA A 130 9.11 18.26 -8.82
CA ALA A 130 10.34 17.46 -8.79
C ALA A 130 10.26 16.34 -7.74
N ASN A 131 9.69 16.61 -6.56
CA ASN A 131 9.49 15.62 -5.51
C ASN A 131 8.47 14.55 -5.92
N ILE A 132 7.40 14.92 -6.64
CA ILE A 132 6.47 13.95 -7.23
C ILE A 132 7.17 13.03 -8.21
N VAL A 133 7.93 13.57 -9.16
CA VAL A 133 8.70 12.76 -10.12
C VAL A 133 9.68 11.83 -9.40
N LYS A 134 10.41 12.33 -8.39
CA LYS A 134 11.33 11.51 -7.59
C LYS A 134 10.60 10.36 -6.88
N MET A 135 9.43 10.59 -6.29
CA MET A 135 8.63 9.54 -5.65
C MET A 135 8.14 8.51 -6.65
N VAL A 136 7.64 8.94 -7.82
CA VAL A 136 7.19 8.02 -8.89
C VAL A 136 8.36 7.18 -9.39
N CYS A 137 9.52 7.79 -9.63
CA CYS A 137 10.70 7.08 -10.11
C CYS A 137 11.26 6.11 -9.06
N LEU A 138 11.37 6.54 -7.80
CA LEU A 138 11.86 5.69 -6.72
C LEU A 138 10.94 4.48 -6.53
N ASP A 139 9.62 4.69 -6.54
CA ASP A 139 8.71 3.58 -6.34
C ASP A 139 8.71 2.60 -7.53
N ASN A 140 8.60 3.10 -8.76
CA ASN A 140 8.47 2.23 -9.94
C ASN A 140 9.80 1.61 -10.39
N PHE A 141 10.92 2.32 -10.30
CA PHE A 141 12.20 1.84 -10.85
C PHE A 141 13.17 1.32 -9.79
N VAL A 142 12.87 1.50 -8.50
CA VAL A 142 13.70 0.97 -7.41
C VAL A 142 12.90 0.04 -6.52
N LEU A 143 11.86 0.53 -5.85
CA LEU A 143 11.12 -0.28 -4.87
C LEU A 143 10.34 -1.42 -5.53
N ALA A 144 9.68 -1.18 -6.66
CA ALA A 144 8.93 -2.22 -7.35
C ALA A 144 9.81 -3.40 -7.80
N PRO A 145 10.88 -3.19 -8.59
CA PRO A 145 11.74 -4.29 -9.02
C PRO A 145 12.59 -4.88 -7.89
N ALA A 146 13.05 -4.07 -6.92
CA ALA A 146 13.97 -4.58 -5.89
C ALA A 146 13.26 -5.15 -4.65
N PHE A 147 12.00 -4.75 -4.38
CA PHE A 147 11.32 -5.08 -3.13
C PHE A 147 9.89 -5.61 -3.32
N TRP A 148 9.02 -4.87 -4.02
CA TRP A 148 7.61 -5.25 -4.13
C TRP A 148 7.41 -6.56 -4.92
N LEU A 149 8.06 -6.68 -6.08
CA LEU A 149 7.94 -7.87 -6.93
C LEU A 149 8.70 -9.07 -6.34
N PRO A 150 9.98 -8.98 -5.94
CA PRO A 150 10.67 -10.13 -5.34
C PRO A 150 9.98 -10.67 -4.10
N SER A 151 9.41 -9.80 -3.25
CA SER A 151 8.66 -10.25 -2.07
C SER A 151 7.37 -11.01 -2.42
N LEU A 152 6.74 -10.73 -3.56
CA LEU A 152 5.60 -11.51 -4.06
C LEU A 152 6.04 -12.93 -4.40
N TYR A 153 7.09 -13.07 -5.20
CA TYR A 153 7.63 -14.37 -5.61
C TYR A 153 8.15 -15.18 -4.42
N ALA A 154 8.77 -14.52 -3.44
CA ALA A 154 9.22 -15.15 -2.20
C ALA A 154 8.05 -15.71 -1.38
N ILE A 155 6.98 -14.92 -1.20
CA ILE A 155 5.79 -15.36 -0.46
C ILE A 155 5.07 -16.48 -1.21
N GLN A 156 4.93 -16.39 -2.54
CA GLN A 156 4.35 -17.44 -3.36
C GLN A 156 5.14 -18.74 -3.21
N SER A 157 6.47 -18.70 -3.38
CA SER A 157 7.32 -19.88 -3.24
C SER A 157 7.29 -20.48 -1.83
N ALA A 158 7.16 -19.64 -0.79
CA ALA A 158 7.05 -20.09 0.59
C ALA A 158 5.71 -20.78 0.87
N VAL A 159 4.60 -20.28 0.30
CA VAL A 159 3.29 -20.93 0.43
C VAL A 159 3.26 -22.23 -0.36
N ASP A 160 3.79 -22.24 -1.58
CA ASP A 160 3.85 -23.43 -2.45
C ASP A 160 4.74 -24.53 -1.83
N GLY A 161 5.83 -24.16 -1.14
CA GLY A 161 6.74 -25.10 -0.48
C GLY A 161 6.25 -25.63 0.88
N GLY A 162 5.17 -25.07 1.45
CA GLY A 162 4.62 -25.51 2.74
C GLY A 162 5.65 -25.55 3.86
N LEU A 163 5.92 -26.73 4.43
CA LEU A 163 6.87 -26.93 5.52
C LEU A 163 8.35 -26.82 5.10
N GLU A 164 8.66 -26.88 3.79
CA GLU A 164 10.03 -26.74 3.27
C GLU A 164 10.64 -25.38 3.66
N VAL A 165 9.82 -24.35 3.85
CA VAL A 165 10.29 -23.02 4.28
C VAL A 165 11.04 -23.04 5.60
N PHE A 166 10.68 -23.97 6.51
CA PHE A 166 11.32 -24.10 7.82
C PHE A 166 12.55 -25.00 7.78
N SER A 167 12.58 -25.97 6.87
CA SER A 167 13.69 -26.93 6.77
C SER A 167 14.84 -26.39 5.90
N SER A 168 14.51 -25.72 4.80
CA SER A 168 15.46 -25.30 3.76
C SER A 168 15.07 -23.95 3.15
N PRO A 169 15.10 -22.84 3.92
CA PRO A 169 14.67 -21.52 3.43
C PRO A 169 15.46 -21.03 2.20
N GLY A 170 16.73 -21.44 2.05
CA GLY A 170 17.56 -21.09 0.89
C GLY A 170 16.97 -21.60 -0.43
N VAL A 171 16.45 -22.83 -0.44
CA VAL A 171 15.85 -23.44 -1.64
C VAL A 171 14.59 -22.67 -2.08
N VAL A 172 13.78 -22.21 -1.11
CA VAL A 172 12.58 -21.42 -1.37
C VAL A 172 12.95 -20.06 -1.99
N ILE A 173 13.97 -19.40 -1.47
CA ILE A 173 14.45 -18.11 -1.98
C ILE A 173 15.09 -18.27 -3.36
N ASP A 174 15.88 -19.32 -3.59
CA ASP A 174 16.50 -19.60 -4.88
C ASP A 174 15.43 -19.88 -5.95
N ARG A 175 14.38 -20.65 -5.61
CA ARG A 175 13.24 -20.90 -6.50
C ARG A 175 12.50 -19.60 -6.83
N ALA A 176 12.22 -18.77 -5.83
CA ALA A 176 11.60 -17.47 -6.02
C ALA A 176 12.43 -16.55 -6.93
N TRP A 177 13.75 -16.52 -6.72
CA TRP A 177 14.66 -15.72 -7.50
C TRP A 177 14.78 -16.21 -8.95
N GLN A 178 14.92 -17.51 -9.17
CA GLN A 178 14.94 -18.09 -10.51
C GLN A 178 13.67 -17.73 -11.29
N ARG A 179 12.50 -17.88 -10.67
CA ARG A 179 11.23 -17.51 -11.29
C ARG A 179 11.13 -16.01 -11.59
N TYR A 180 11.44 -15.17 -10.60
CA TYR A 180 11.42 -13.72 -10.79
C TYR A 180 12.39 -13.29 -11.89
N SER A 181 13.63 -13.78 -11.88
CA SER A 181 14.66 -13.43 -12.86
C SER A 181 14.35 -13.89 -14.28
N GLY A 182 13.56 -14.95 -14.47
CA GLY A 182 13.09 -15.38 -15.79
C GLY A 182 12.01 -14.47 -16.37
N GLU A 183 11.18 -13.87 -15.51
CA GLU A 183 9.99 -13.09 -15.91
C GLU A 183 10.13 -11.58 -15.62
N TRP A 184 11.27 -11.14 -15.06
CA TRP A 184 11.38 -9.83 -14.40
C TRP A 184 10.98 -8.67 -15.31
N PHE A 185 11.42 -8.69 -16.57
CA PHE A 185 11.16 -7.60 -17.50
C PHE A 185 9.69 -7.54 -17.89
N GLU A 186 9.05 -8.69 -18.13
CA GLU A 186 7.64 -8.77 -18.50
C GLU A 186 6.77 -8.22 -17.36
N VAL A 187 7.05 -8.67 -16.12
CA VAL A 187 6.32 -8.24 -14.92
C VAL A 187 6.58 -6.77 -14.58
N CYS A 188 7.83 -6.30 -14.71
CA CYS A 188 8.17 -4.90 -14.50
C CYS A 188 7.51 -3.99 -15.54
N SER A 189 7.50 -4.40 -16.81
CA SER A 189 6.88 -3.59 -17.88
C SER A 189 5.38 -3.41 -17.66
N LEU A 190 4.66 -4.49 -17.30
CA LEU A 190 3.24 -4.43 -16.96
C LEU A 190 3.02 -3.54 -15.73
N THR A 191 3.88 -3.68 -14.72
CA THR A 191 3.84 -2.85 -13.52
C THR A 191 4.02 -1.38 -13.87
N TRP A 192 5.00 -1.01 -14.70
CA TRP A 192 5.27 0.38 -15.07
C TRP A 192 4.14 1.01 -15.87
N ILE A 193 3.60 0.30 -16.86
CA ILE A 193 2.49 0.79 -17.69
C ILE A 193 1.30 1.18 -16.82
N MET A 194 1.02 0.40 -15.77
CA MET A 194 -0.11 0.65 -14.89
C MET A 194 0.20 1.66 -13.77
N TRP A 195 1.35 1.50 -13.10
CA TRP A 195 1.65 2.20 -11.86
C TRP A 195 2.32 3.55 -12.04
N VAL A 196 3.05 3.81 -13.12
CA VAL A 196 3.62 5.14 -13.38
C VAL A 196 2.54 6.22 -13.50
N PRO A 197 1.49 6.08 -14.34
CA PRO A 197 0.42 7.08 -14.42
C PRO A 197 -0.37 7.16 -13.11
N LEU A 198 -0.63 6.02 -12.48
CA LEU A 198 -1.40 5.95 -11.25
C LEU A 198 -0.69 6.58 -10.06
N HIS A 199 0.62 6.36 -9.88
CA HIS A 199 1.43 7.01 -8.86
C HIS A 199 1.59 8.50 -9.13
N THR A 200 1.61 8.91 -10.41
CA THR A 200 1.58 10.34 -10.75
C THR A 200 0.33 11.00 -10.20
N VAL A 201 -0.85 10.39 -10.35
CA VAL A 201 -2.11 10.88 -9.77
C VAL A 201 -2.10 10.79 -8.24
N THR A 202 -1.65 9.67 -7.69
CA THR A 202 -1.61 9.40 -6.24
C THR A 202 -0.77 10.43 -5.50
N PHE A 203 0.40 10.79 -6.02
CA PHE A 203 1.31 11.71 -5.35
C PHE A 203 1.03 13.18 -5.66
N SER A 204 0.32 13.49 -6.76
CA SER A 204 -0.02 14.86 -7.14
C SER A 204 -1.35 15.34 -6.55
N ILE A 205 -2.40 14.53 -6.63
CA ILE A 205 -3.78 14.96 -6.31
C ILE A 205 -4.25 14.36 -4.97
N ILE A 206 -3.91 13.10 -4.69
CA ILE A 206 -4.49 12.39 -3.55
C ILE A 206 -3.82 12.79 -2.23
N PRO A 207 -4.59 13.22 -1.21
CA PRO A 207 -4.08 13.53 0.12
C PRO A 207 -3.37 12.33 0.75
N THR A 208 -2.29 12.56 1.51
CA THR A 208 -1.42 11.50 2.04
C THR A 208 -2.16 10.38 2.78
N HIS A 209 -3.21 10.71 3.54
CA HIS A 209 -4.00 9.72 4.29
C HIS A 209 -4.90 8.85 3.40
N PHE A 210 -5.30 9.33 2.22
CA PHE A 210 -6.13 8.57 1.26
C PHE A 210 -5.31 7.80 0.23
N ARG A 211 -4.00 8.05 0.11
CA ARG A 211 -3.15 7.40 -0.90
C ARG A 211 -3.24 5.88 -0.84
N VAL A 212 -3.13 5.30 0.36
CA VAL A 212 -3.20 3.84 0.55
C VAL A 212 -4.56 3.27 0.13
N ALA A 213 -5.66 3.96 0.45
CA ALA A 213 -6.99 3.50 0.07
C ALA A 213 -7.18 3.57 -1.46
N PHE A 214 -6.76 4.68 -2.08
CA PHE A 214 -6.82 4.86 -3.53
C PHE A 214 -5.97 3.83 -4.27
N THR A 215 -4.71 3.62 -3.86
CA THR A 215 -3.84 2.60 -4.45
C THR A 215 -4.39 1.19 -4.23
N SER A 216 -5.05 0.94 -3.09
CA SER A 216 -5.66 -0.37 -2.82
C SER A 216 -6.80 -0.68 -3.80
N ILE A 217 -7.69 0.28 -4.06
CA ILE A 217 -8.78 0.13 -5.03
C ILE A 217 -8.22 -0.16 -6.43
N MET A 218 -7.25 0.65 -6.86
CA MET A 218 -6.67 0.53 -8.20
C MET A 218 -5.85 -0.75 -8.36
N SER A 219 -5.22 -1.22 -7.28
CA SER A 219 -4.47 -2.48 -7.29
C SER A 219 -5.33 -3.73 -7.50
N LEU A 220 -6.66 -3.64 -7.32
CA LEU A 220 -7.55 -4.76 -7.63
C LEU A 220 -7.38 -5.18 -9.10
N PHE A 221 -7.36 -4.20 -10.01
CA PHE A 221 -7.19 -4.44 -11.44
C PHE A 221 -5.80 -4.98 -11.76
N THR A 222 -4.75 -4.45 -11.12
CA THR A 222 -3.37 -4.94 -11.32
C THR A 222 -3.23 -6.39 -10.87
N ILE A 223 -3.72 -6.72 -9.67
CA ILE A 223 -3.59 -8.05 -9.10
C ILE A 223 -4.38 -9.05 -9.92
N MET A 224 -5.56 -8.68 -10.42
CA MET A 224 -6.31 -9.50 -11.38
C MET A 224 -5.49 -9.77 -12.65
N GLY A 225 -4.86 -8.74 -13.22
CA GLY A 225 -3.99 -8.89 -14.40
C GLY A 225 -2.78 -9.79 -14.16
N ILE A 226 -2.05 -9.57 -13.05
CA ILE A 226 -0.87 -10.38 -12.67
C ILE A 226 -1.29 -11.82 -12.38
N SER A 227 -2.38 -12.03 -11.62
CA SER A 227 -2.90 -13.36 -11.29
C SER A 227 -3.27 -14.15 -12.55
N TRP A 228 -3.91 -13.50 -13.52
CA TRP A 228 -4.24 -14.09 -14.82
C TRP A 228 -2.99 -14.44 -15.63
N GLN A 229 -2.02 -13.52 -15.71
CA GLN A 229 -0.76 -13.75 -16.43
C GLN A 229 0.03 -14.91 -15.83
N GLN A 230 0.14 -14.98 -14.50
CA GLN A 230 0.80 -16.08 -13.80
C GLN A 230 0.14 -17.42 -14.07
N SER A 231 -1.20 -17.49 -14.13
CA SER A 231 -1.90 -18.72 -14.51
C SER A 231 -1.61 -19.15 -15.94
N ARG A 232 -1.49 -18.19 -16.89
CA ARG A 232 -1.10 -18.52 -18.27
C ARG A 232 0.32 -19.06 -18.38
N LEU A 233 1.26 -18.47 -17.64
CA LEU A 233 2.67 -18.91 -17.65
C LEU A 233 2.85 -20.27 -16.97
N GLY A 234 2.09 -20.55 -15.90
CA GLY A 234 2.11 -21.85 -15.22
C GLY A 234 1.69 -23.02 -16.11
N MET A 235 0.69 -22.82 -16.99
CA MET A 235 0.27 -23.85 -17.95
C MET A 235 1.40 -24.26 -18.93
N ASN A 236 2.31 -23.34 -19.27
CA ASN A 236 3.39 -23.63 -20.19
C ASN A 236 4.50 -24.49 -19.55
N GLN A 237 4.64 -24.47 -18.23
CA GLN A 237 5.66 -25.25 -17.52
C GLN A 237 5.24 -26.71 -17.26
N THR A 238 3.95 -27.01 -17.25
CA THR A 238 3.43 -28.39 -17.05
C THR A 238 3.43 -29.23 -18.32
N VAL A 239 3.74 -28.65 -19.49
CA VAL A 239 3.69 -29.32 -20.80
C VAL A 239 5.09 -29.73 -21.32
N SER A 240 6.14 -29.41 -20.56
CA SER A 240 7.55 -29.72 -20.87
C SER A 240 8.12 -30.71 -19.87
#